data_AF-A0A7V9C4Q5-F1
#
_entry.id   AF-A0A7V9C4Q5-F1
#
_cell.length_a   1.000
_cell.length_b   1.000
_cell.length_c   1.000
_cell.angle_alpha   90.00
_cell.angle_beta   90.00
_cell.angle_gamma   90.00
#
_symmetry.space_group_name_H-M   'P 1'
#
loop_
_entity.id
_entity.type
_entity.pdbx_description
1 polymer ?
#
loop_
_entity_poly.entity_id
_entity_poly.type
_entity_poly.pdbx_seq_one_letter_code
_entity_poly.pdbx_strand_id
1 'polypeptide(L)'
;MAKKKDDAGSESTAVAKGLFVRCRYCGQKNSVKADYKNNSANCGRCKLPLSNEPHKKFADLGKHEYIHPADSKALAALKAIPGIDTALKKLLAVTGESAIRVMFMATAVKVTPKQCPDLHAKLQIACTTLGVDMPDLFIQQNPMVNAFTGGVEKPVIVLHSALIERLSDEETLAVIAHEVGHIHAEHVLYLTAARLMEALANLSVARLIPGSEIVKFIISAGIGGALLAWARRAELSCDRAALLVVQDPHVIGRTMMKLAGGTFASKIDYDLFLEQAREFQKNYDEKKLDKFWADIINAGLSHPFPIWRVSEILKWVEDGQYKDLMKKN
;
A
#
# COMPACT_ATOMS: atom_id res chain seq x y z
N MET A 1 17.31 -7.25 -79.82
CA MET A 1 18.36 -7.38 -78.78
C MET A 1 17.79 -6.90 -77.45
N ALA A 2 17.21 -7.79 -76.65
CA ALA A 2 16.67 -7.47 -75.33
C ALA A 2 17.61 -8.07 -74.26
N LYS A 3 18.17 -7.21 -73.40
CA LYS A 3 19.08 -7.58 -72.31
C LYS A 3 18.31 -8.30 -71.20
N LYS A 4 18.73 -9.52 -70.87
CA LYS A 4 18.46 -10.18 -69.59
C LYS A 4 19.08 -9.35 -68.46
N LYS A 5 18.30 -9.11 -67.41
CA LYS A 5 18.75 -8.56 -66.13
C LYS A 5 18.69 -9.73 -65.16
N ASP A 6 19.87 -10.24 -64.79
CA ASP A 6 19.99 -11.36 -63.86
C ASP A 6 19.70 -10.91 -62.43
N ASP A 7 18.98 -11.78 -61.72
CA ASP A 7 18.47 -11.63 -60.37
C ASP A 7 19.59 -11.40 -59.35
N ALA A 8 19.45 -10.34 -58.56
CA ALA A 8 20.27 -10.09 -57.39
C ALA A 8 19.80 -11.01 -56.25
N GLY A 9 20.70 -11.84 -55.74
CA GLY A 9 20.47 -12.70 -54.59
C GLY A 9 19.95 -11.91 -53.39
N SER A 10 18.82 -12.36 -52.84
CA SER A 10 18.32 -11.87 -51.57
C SER A 10 19.21 -12.40 -50.45
N GLU A 11 20.16 -11.58 -50.00
CA GLU A 11 20.84 -11.79 -48.73
C GLU A 11 19.80 -11.83 -47.62
N SER A 12 19.62 -13.03 -47.06
CA SER A 12 18.91 -13.28 -45.82
C SER A 12 19.41 -12.32 -44.74
N THR A 13 18.59 -11.34 -44.39
CA THR A 13 18.85 -10.38 -43.32
C THR A 13 19.14 -11.13 -42.02
N ALA A 14 20.37 -10.99 -41.54
CA ALA A 14 20.79 -11.51 -40.25
C ALA A 14 19.86 -10.97 -39.15
N VAL A 15 19.13 -11.86 -38.47
CA VAL A 15 18.35 -11.52 -37.28
C VAL A 15 19.34 -11.08 -36.20
N ALA A 16 19.51 -9.77 -36.02
CA ALA A 16 20.34 -9.22 -34.96
C ALA A 16 19.84 -9.77 -33.61
N LYS A 17 20.72 -10.46 -32.87
CA LYS A 17 20.40 -10.97 -31.52
C LYS A 17 20.12 -9.79 -30.60
N GLY A 18 18.85 -9.55 -30.27
CA GLY A 18 18.46 -8.55 -29.27
C GLY A 18 18.98 -8.91 -27.87
N LEU A 19 19.35 -7.90 -27.09
CA LEU A 19 19.67 -8.06 -25.67
C LEU A 19 18.39 -8.02 -24.85
N PHE A 20 18.30 -8.87 -23.82
CA PHE A 20 17.09 -9.01 -23.02
C PHE A 20 17.39 -9.02 -21.53
N VAL A 21 16.49 -8.41 -20.76
CA VAL A 21 16.49 -8.43 -19.30
C VAL A 21 15.14 -8.92 -18.82
N ARG A 22 15.14 -9.84 -17.85
CA ARG A 22 13.91 -10.25 -17.16
C ARG A 22 13.63 -9.26 -16.04
N CYS A 23 12.41 -8.75 -15.99
CA CYS A 23 11.98 -7.87 -14.91
C CYS A 23 12.04 -8.64 -13.57
N ARG A 24 12.82 -8.12 -12.61
CA ARG A 24 12.96 -8.72 -11.27
C ARG A 24 11.63 -8.91 -10.54
N TYR A 25 10.66 -8.03 -10.80
CA TYR A 25 9.37 -8.06 -10.10
C TYR A 25 8.38 -9.08 -10.69
N CYS A 26 8.09 -8.98 -12.00
CA CYS A 26 7.02 -9.75 -12.66
C CYS A 26 7.52 -10.85 -13.63
N GLY A 27 8.84 -11.02 -13.79
CA GLY A 27 9.44 -12.05 -14.63
C GLY A 27 9.34 -11.83 -16.15
N GLN A 28 8.64 -10.77 -16.60
CA GLN A 28 8.50 -10.42 -18.01
C GLN A 28 9.87 -10.23 -18.67
N LYS A 29 10.06 -10.84 -19.85
CA LYS A 29 11.25 -10.61 -20.69
C LYS A 29 11.08 -9.28 -21.45
N ASN A 30 12.08 -8.40 -21.38
CA ASN A 30 12.07 -7.09 -22.02
C ASN A 30 13.30 -6.96 -22.92
N SER A 31 13.12 -6.45 -24.13
CA SER A 31 14.25 -6.09 -25.00
C SER A 31 14.88 -4.80 -24.49
N VAL A 32 16.21 -4.74 -24.48
CA VAL A 32 16.97 -3.56 -24.04
C VAL A 32 18.03 -3.18 -25.08
N LYS A 33 18.53 -1.94 -25.00
CA LYS A 33 19.64 -1.47 -25.83
C LYS A 33 20.96 -2.07 -25.36
N ALA A 34 21.99 -2.00 -26.21
CA ALA A 34 23.32 -2.55 -25.91
C ALA A 34 24.03 -1.86 -24.74
N ASP A 35 23.71 -0.59 -24.49
CA ASP A 35 24.24 0.24 -23.41
C ASP A 35 23.35 0.25 -22.15
N TYR A 36 22.44 -0.72 -22.01
CA TYR A 36 21.53 -0.81 -20.87
C TYR A 36 22.26 -0.80 -19.52
N LYS A 37 21.75 0.04 -18.60
CA LYS A 37 22.17 0.10 -17.19
C LYS A 37 20.96 -0.16 -16.29
N ASN A 38 21.21 -0.65 -15.07
CA ASN A 38 20.14 -0.83 -14.09
C ASN A 38 19.35 0.49 -13.94
N ASN A 39 18.03 0.36 -13.86
CA ASN A 39 17.07 1.45 -13.70
C ASN A 39 16.99 2.44 -14.88
N SER A 40 17.68 2.20 -16.00
CA SER A 40 17.64 3.10 -17.17
C SER A 40 16.47 2.82 -18.14
N ALA A 41 15.66 1.80 -17.85
CA ALA A 41 14.50 1.41 -18.66
C ALA A 41 13.45 0.71 -17.79
N ASN A 42 12.19 0.76 -18.21
CA ASN A 42 11.06 0.20 -17.47
C ASN A 42 10.51 -1.06 -18.13
N CYS A 43 9.93 -1.95 -17.33
CA CYS A 43 9.29 -3.15 -17.82
C CYS A 43 8.05 -2.82 -18.66
N GLY A 44 7.90 -3.46 -19.82
CA GLY A 44 6.74 -3.25 -20.69
C GLY A 44 5.40 -3.63 -20.05
N ARG A 45 5.40 -4.59 -19.10
CA ARG A 45 4.21 -5.11 -18.40
C ARG A 45 3.88 -4.30 -17.13
N CYS A 46 4.75 -4.33 -16.12
CA CYS A 46 4.46 -3.70 -14.82
C CYS A 46 4.90 -2.23 -14.70
N LYS A 47 5.64 -1.73 -15.70
CA LYS A 47 6.19 -0.36 -15.76
C LYS A 47 7.25 0.00 -14.70
N LEU A 48 7.58 -0.94 -13.81
CA LEU A 48 8.67 -0.77 -12.84
C LEU A 48 10.06 -0.78 -13.51
N PRO A 49 11.07 -0.11 -12.91
CA PRO A 49 12.43 -0.12 -13.41
C PRO A 49 13.01 -1.53 -13.55
N LEU A 50 13.69 -1.76 -14.67
CA LEU A 50 14.44 -2.98 -14.90
C LEU A 50 15.76 -2.90 -14.15
N SER A 51 16.10 -3.97 -13.43
CA SER A 51 17.39 -4.13 -12.78
C SER A 51 17.76 -5.62 -12.77
N ASN A 52 19.07 -5.89 -12.83
CA ASN A 52 19.64 -7.23 -12.67
C ASN A 52 19.69 -7.69 -11.20
N GLU A 53 19.41 -6.81 -10.26
CA GLU A 53 19.33 -7.18 -8.84
C GLU A 53 18.15 -8.11 -8.55
N PRO A 54 18.33 -9.13 -7.71
CA PRO A 54 17.26 -10.05 -7.36
C PRO A 54 16.18 -9.34 -6.55
N HIS A 55 14.91 -9.60 -6.87
CA HIS A 55 13.78 -9.23 -6.02
C HIS A 55 13.43 -10.42 -5.13
N LYS A 56 13.42 -10.23 -3.81
CA LYS A 56 13.16 -11.29 -2.84
C LYS A 56 11.66 -11.47 -2.67
N LYS A 57 11.23 -12.73 -2.58
CA LYS A 57 9.86 -13.10 -2.26
C LYS A 57 9.80 -13.59 -0.81
N PHE A 58 8.68 -13.32 -0.17
CA PHE A 58 8.38 -13.57 1.23
C PHE A 58 7.08 -14.38 1.35
N ALA A 59 6.89 -15.36 0.46
CA ALA A 59 5.63 -16.10 0.35
C ALA A 59 5.26 -16.86 1.63
N ASP A 60 6.26 -17.26 2.42
CA ASP A 60 6.09 -17.99 3.69
C ASP A 60 6.30 -17.09 4.94
N LEU A 61 6.33 -15.76 4.75
CA LEU A 61 6.57 -14.80 5.84
C LEU A 61 5.41 -14.80 6.82
N GLY A 62 5.68 -15.10 8.09
CA GLY A 62 4.67 -14.97 9.13
C GLY A 62 4.33 -13.50 9.37
N LYS A 63 3.02 -13.17 9.47
CA LYS A 63 2.57 -11.79 9.73
C LYS A 63 3.28 -11.13 10.92
N HIS A 64 3.57 -11.87 11.99
CA HIS A 64 4.23 -11.33 13.19
C HIS A 64 5.70 -10.92 12.98
N GLU A 65 6.33 -11.28 11.87
CA GLU A 65 7.77 -11.03 11.65
C GLU A 65 8.10 -9.58 11.26
N TYR A 66 7.12 -8.83 10.74
CA TYR A 66 7.30 -7.41 10.39
C TYR A 66 6.36 -6.46 11.13
N ILE A 67 5.31 -6.98 11.78
CA ILE A 67 4.32 -6.15 12.49
C ILE A 67 5.00 -5.20 13.46
N HIS A 68 4.57 -3.94 13.42
CA HIS A 68 5.08 -2.91 14.30
C HIS A 68 4.69 -3.20 15.76
N PRO A 69 5.58 -3.04 16.75
CA PRO A 69 5.25 -3.32 18.15
C PRO A 69 4.04 -2.53 18.68
N ALA A 70 3.88 -1.27 18.24
CA ALA A 70 2.74 -0.44 18.62
C ALA A 70 1.41 -0.97 18.06
N ASP A 71 1.41 -1.56 16.86
CA ASP A 71 0.25 -2.23 16.29
C ASP A 71 -0.09 -3.48 17.09
N SER A 72 0.88 -4.41 17.24
CA SER A 72 0.67 -5.64 18.00
C SER A 72 0.14 -5.38 19.41
N LYS A 73 0.66 -4.37 20.10
CA LYS A 73 0.21 -3.98 21.45
C LYS A 73 -1.22 -3.43 21.43
N ALA A 74 -1.53 -2.53 20.50
CA ALA A 74 -2.85 -1.91 20.40
C ALA A 74 -3.92 -2.94 19.98
N LEU A 75 -3.60 -3.85 19.06
CA LEU A 75 -4.51 -4.91 18.63
C LEU A 75 -4.77 -5.91 19.76
N ALA A 76 -3.74 -6.28 20.53
CA ALA A 76 -3.90 -7.14 21.69
C ALA A 76 -4.82 -6.51 22.74
N ALA A 77 -4.68 -5.20 22.99
CA ALA A 77 -5.55 -4.47 23.91
C ALA A 77 -7.01 -4.44 23.41
N LEU A 78 -7.24 -4.24 22.11
CA LEU A 78 -8.58 -4.32 21.51
C LEU A 78 -9.18 -5.72 21.65
N LYS A 79 -8.42 -6.76 21.31
CA LYS A 79 -8.86 -8.17 21.39
C LYS A 79 -9.13 -8.65 22.81
N ALA A 80 -8.57 -7.98 23.82
CA ALA A 80 -8.86 -8.27 25.23
C ALA A 80 -10.27 -7.85 25.65
N ILE A 81 -10.97 -7.02 24.87
CA ILE A 81 -12.36 -6.63 25.15
C ILE A 81 -13.27 -7.83 24.88
N PRO A 82 -13.99 -8.35 25.90
CA PRO A 82 -14.83 -9.53 25.72
C PRO A 82 -15.91 -9.34 24.63
N GLY A 83 -15.97 -10.27 23.68
CA GLY A 83 -16.98 -10.29 22.62
C GLY A 83 -16.77 -9.29 21.48
N ILE A 84 -15.64 -8.57 21.45
CA ILE A 84 -15.36 -7.55 20.42
C ILE A 84 -15.46 -8.12 19.00
N ASP A 85 -14.81 -9.24 18.71
CA ASP A 85 -14.81 -9.83 17.36
C ASP A 85 -16.23 -10.22 16.92
N THR A 86 -17.04 -10.75 17.83
CA THR A 86 -18.44 -11.08 17.56
C THR A 86 -19.26 -9.82 17.29
N ALA A 87 -19.05 -8.76 18.06
CA ALA A 87 -19.74 -7.48 17.87
C ALA A 87 -19.36 -6.84 16.52
N LEU A 88 -18.08 -6.83 16.16
CA LEU A 88 -17.59 -6.30 14.90
C LEU A 88 -18.12 -7.10 13.71
N LYS A 89 -18.05 -8.45 13.75
CA LYS A 89 -18.60 -9.30 12.68
C LYS A 89 -20.10 -9.09 12.50
N LYS A 90 -20.86 -8.97 13.59
CA LYS A 90 -22.31 -8.66 13.53
C LYS A 90 -22.57 -7.28 12.93
N LEU A 91 -21.78 -6.27 13.32
CA LEU A 91 -21.88 -4.92 12.75
C LEU A 91 -21.70 -4.97 11.23
N LEU A 92 -20.67 -5.68 10.75
CA LEU A 92 -20.40 -5.79 9.30
C LEU A 92 -21.47 -6.58 8.55
N ALA A 93 -21.98 -7.65 9.15
CA ALA A 93 -23.07 -8.44 8.55
C ALA A 93 -24.34 -7.60 8.36
N VAL A 94 -24.66 -6.70 9.29
CA VAL A 94 -25.87 -5.85 9.24
C VAL A 94 -25.68 -4.60 8.38
N THR A 95 -24.47 -4.05 8.32
CA THR A 95 -24.15 -2.81 7.56
C THR A 95 -23.70 -3.08 6.11
N GLY A 96 -23.42 -4.35 5.77
CA GLY A 96 -23.38 -4.87 4.41
C GLY A 96 -21.99 -4.87 3.78
N GLU A 97 -21.23 -5.95 3.99
CA GLU A 97 -20.06 -6.27 3.15
C GLU A 97 -20.42 -6.33 1.65
N SER A 98 -21.64 -6.80 1.34
CA SER A 98 -22.16 -6.77 -0.03
C SER A 98 -22.34 -5.34 -0.57
N ALA A 99 -22.62 -4.35 0.28
CA ALA A 99 -22.82 -2.97 -0.16
C ALA A 99 -21.52 -2.34 -0.68
N ILE A 100 -20.40 -2.57 0.02
CA ILE A 100 -19.05 -2.15 -0.42
C ILE A 100 -18.77 -2.68 -1.84
N ARG A 101 -18.97 -3.98 -2.04
CA ARG A 101 -18.73 -4.62 -3.34
C ARG A 101 -19.66 -4.09 -4.42
N VAL A 102 -20.97 -4.01 -4.14
CA VAL A 102 -21.97 -3.50 -5.10
C VAL A 102 -21.64 -2.05 -5.48
N MET A 103 -21.28 -1.22 -4.51
CA MET A 103 -20.92 0.18 -4.73
C MET A 103 -19.73 0.31 -5.68
N PHE A 104 -18.62 -0.41 -5.45
CA PHE A 104 -17.46 -0.31 -6.34
C PHE A 104 -17.68 -0.99 -7.69
N MET A 105 -18.43 -2.08 -7.74
CA MET A 105 -18.84 -2.67 -9.02
C MET A 105 -19.71 -1.72 -9.85
N ALA A 106 -20.51 -0.86 -9.21
CA ALA A 106 -21.38 0.10 -9.88
C ALA A 106 -20.70 1.44 -10.23
N THR A 107 -19.68 1.86 -9.47
CA THR A 107 -19.13 3.23 -9.54
C THR A 107 -17.64 3.31 -9.86
N ALA A 108 -16.92 2.18 -9.89
CA ALA A 108 -15.48 2.13 -10.10
C ALA A 108 -15.11 1.21 -11.28
N VAL A 109 -13.90 1.38 -11.80
CA VAL A 109 -13.35 0.58 -12.91
C VAL A 109 -12.56 -0.59 -12.36
N LYS A 110 -13.01 -1.83 -12.62
CA LYS A 110 -12.30 -3.05 -12.19
C LYS A 110 -11.00 -3.24 -12.94
N VAL A 111 -9.89 -3.46 -12.24
CA VAL A 111 -8.58 -3.77 -12.83
C VAL A 111 -8.51 -5.26 -13.16
N THR A 112 -8.03 -5.58 -14.37
CA THR A 112 -7.89 -6.96 -14.86
C THR A 112 -6.60 -7.10 -15.68
N PRO A 113 -6.17 -8.32 -16.05
CA PRO A 113 -5.00 -8.48 -16.93
C PRO A 113 -5.14 -7.77 -18.29
N LYS A 114 -6.36 -7.43 -18.73
CA LYS A 114 -6.63 -6.72 -19.99
C LYS A 114 -6.99 -5.25 -19.80
N GLN A 115 -7.36 -4.84 -18.58
CA GLN A 115 -7.79 -3.48 -18.24
C GLN A 115 -6.90 -2.94 -17.12
N CYS A 116 -6.09 -1.93 -17.43
CA CYS A 116 -4.99 -1.45 -16.56
C CYS A 116 -4.00 -2.59 -16.21
N PRO A 117 -3.39 -3.23 -17.23
CA PRO A 117 -2.58 -4.44 -17.05
C PRO A 117 -1.34 -4.21 -16.16
N ASP A 118 -0.82 -2.98 -16.11
CA ASP A 118 0.32 -2.62 -15.29
C ASP A 118 -0.06 -2.58 -13.80
N LEU A 119 -1.22 -2.02 -13.44
CA LEU A 119 -1.73 -2.02 -12.06
C LEU A 119 -2.06 -3.44 -11.60
N HIS A 120 -2.68 -4.25 -12.48
CA HIS A 120 -2.88 -5.67 -12.21
C HIS A 120 -1.55 -6.39 -11.94
N ALA A 121 -0.50 -6.08 -12.73
CA ALA A 121 0.81 -6.66 -12.51
C ALA A 121 1.45 -6.20 -11.19
N LYS A 122 1.29 -4.93 -10.79
CA LYS A 122 1.75 -4.42 -9.49
C LYS A 122 1.06 -5.13 -8.32
N LEU A 123 -0.26 -5.34 -8.40
CA LEU A 123 -0.97 -6.14 -7.40
C LEU A 123 -0.46 -7.58 -7.35
N GLN A 124 -0.27 -8.22 -8.51
CA GLN A 124 0.33 -9.55 -8.58
C GLN A 124 1.71 -9.61 -7.94
N ILE A 125 2.55 -8.58 -8.15
CA ILE A 125 3.87 -8.48 -7.52
C ILE A 125 3.72 -8.43 -5.99
N ALA A 126 2.85 -7.56 -5.45
CA ALA A 126 2.65 -7.45 -4.01
C ALA A 126 2.13 -8.75 -3.39
N CYS A 127 1.06 -9.32 -3.95
CA CYS A 127 0.44 -10.56 -3.50
C CYS A 127 1.43 -11.75 -3.54
N THR A 128 2.13 -11.96 -4.66
CA THR A 128 3.12 -13.05 -4.77
C THR A 128 4.33 -12.84 -3.89
N THR A 129 4.67 -11.59 -3.57
CA THR A 129 5.77 -11.30 -2.66
C THR A 129 5.39 -11.59 -1.22
N LEU A 130 4.18 -11.26 -0.78
CA LEU A 130 3.74 -11.47 0.61
C LEU A 130 2.97 -12.78 0.84
N GLY A 131 2.78 -13.62 -0.18
CA GLY A 131 2.02 -14.86 -0.04
C GLY A 131 0.52 -14.66 0.18
N VAL A 132 -0.06 -13.59 -0.37
CA VAL A 132 -1.47 -13.24 -0.21
C VAL A 132 -2.25 -13.57 -1.48
N ASP A 133 -3.46 -14.11 -1.34
CA ASP A 133 -4.37 -14.29 -2.47
C ASP A 133 -4.75 -12.95 -3.12
N MET A 134 -4.88 -12.94 -4.45
CA MET A 134 -5.19 -11.72 -5.20
C MET A 134 -6.59 -11.19 -4.85
N PRO A 135 -6.73 -10.01 -4.22
CA PRO A 135 -8.03 -9.36 -4.06
C PRO A 135 -8.49 -8.75 -5.39
N ASP A 136 -9.77 -8.34 -5.44
CA ASP A 136 -10.22 -7.48 -6.53
C ASP A 136 -9.62 -6.08 -6.36
N LEU A 137 -9.22 -5.45 -7.47
CA LEU A 137 -8.70 -4.08 -7.50
C LEU A 137 -9.58 -3.19 -8.36
N PHE A 138 -9.88 -2.00 -7.88
CA PHE A 138 -10.69 -1.01 -8.57
C PHE A 138 -10.00 0.36 -8.64
N ILE A 139 -10.34 1.14 -9.66
CA ILE A 139 -9.98 2.54 -9.80
C ILE A 139 -11.25 3.37 -9.65
N GLN A 140 -11.27 4.29 -8.70
CA GLN A 140 -12.38 5.21 -8.50
C GLN A 140 -11.96 6.62 -8.87
N GLN A 141 -12.79 7.32 -9.65
CA GLN A 141 -12.58 8.74 -9.90
C GLN A 141 -12.77 9.49 -8.58
N ASN A 142 -11.71 10.15 -8.10
CA ASN A 142 -11.76 10.93 -6.88
C ASN A 142 -10.59 11.93 -6.88
N PRO A 143 -10.82 13.22 -6.56
CA PRO A 143 -9.73 14.22 -6.51
C PRO A 143 -8.80 14.04 -5.31
N MET A 144 -9.20 13.27 -4.30
CA MET A 144 -8.40 13.01 -3.11
C MET A 144 -7.39 11.90 -3.36
N VAL A 145 -6.13 12.16 -2.98
CA VAL A 145 -5.02 11.21 -3.09
C VAL A 145 -5.19 10.16 -2.00
N ASN A 146 -5.78 9.03 -2.35
CA ASN A 146 -6.04 7.96 -1.38
C ASN A 146 -6.11 6.58 -2.04
N ALA A 147 -5.93 5.56 -1.21
CA ALA A 147 -6.25 4.18 -1.50
C ALA A 147 -6.83 3.54 -0.23
N PHE A 148 -7.53 2.43 -0.37
CA PHE A 148 -7.95 1.66 0.79
C PHE A 148 -8.32 0.22 0.45
N THR A 149 -8.23 -0.63 1.47
CA THR A 149 -8.70 -2.01 1.47
C THR A 149 -9.96 -2.17 2.32
N GLY A 150 -10.96 -2.91 1.84
CA GLY A 150 -12.16 -3.26 2.60
C GLY A 150 -12.76 -4.59 2.15
N GLY A 151 -13.77 -5.10 2.87
CA GLY A 151 -14.38 -6.41 2.60
C GLY A 151 -13.65 -7.54 3.31
N VAL A 152 -14.33 -8.19 4.26
CA VAL A 152 -13.69 -9.13 5.20
C VAL A 152 -13.57 -10.53 4.61
N GLU A 153 -14.63 -11.06 4.02
CA GLU A 153 -14.61 -12.37 3.35
C GLU A 153 -13.96 -12.28 1.97
N LYS A 154 -14.22 -11.18 1.25
CA LYS A 154 -13.65 -10.92 -0.08
C LYS A 154 -13.03 -9.52 -0.11
N PRO A 155 -11.74 -9.41 0.26
CA PRO A 155 -11.04 -8.14 0.22
C PRO A 155 -11.07 -7.52 -1.17
N VAL A 156 -11.29 -6.21 -1.19
CA VAL A 156 -11.19 -5.34 -2.35
C VAL A 156 -10.24 -4.20 -2.03
N ILE A 157 -9.41 -3.84 -3.00
CA ILE A 157 -8.54 -2.65 -2.93
C ILE A 157 -9.10 -1.62 -3.92
N VAL A 158 -9.16 -0.37 -3.49
CA VAL A 158 -9.60 0.75 -4.33
C VAL A 158 -8.50 1.79 -4.38
N LEU A 159 -8.11 2.19 -5.58
CA LEU A 159 -7.19 3.30 -5.82
C LEU A 159 -7.96 4.50 -6.35
N HIS A 160 -7.72 5.67 -5.78
CA HIS A 160 -8.24 6.89 -6.37
C HIS A 160 -7.42 7.31 -7.59
N SER A 161 -8.09 7.85 -8.62
CA SER A 161 -7.41 8.34 -9.82
C SER A 161 -6.34 9.38 -9.51
N ALA A 162 -6.62 10.31 -8.58
CA ALA A 162 -5.70 11.32 -8.10
C ALA A 162 -4.38 10.77 -7.51
N LEU A 163 -4.40 9.54 -6.96
CA LEU A 163 -3.21 8.88 -6.44
C LEU A 163 -2.34 8.35 -7.57
N ILE A 164 -2.95 7.67 -8.54
CA ILE A 164 -2.26 7.12 -9.71
C ILE A 164 -1.61 8.24 -10.55
N GLU A 165 -2.28 9.40 -10.67
CA GLU A 165 -1.75 10.55 -11.41
C GLU A 165 -0.50 11.18 -10.79
N ARG A 166 -0.32 11.07 -9.47
CA ARG A 166 0.75 11.77 -8.73
C ARG A 166 1.94 10.89 -8.42
N LEU A 167 1.72 9.59 -8.26
CA LEU A 167 2.75 8.64 -7.87
C LEU A 167 3.45 8.03 -9.10
N SER A 168 4.74 7.74 -8.95
CA SER A 168 5.48 6.93 -9.90
C SER A 168 5.01 5.48 -9.87
N ASP A 169 5.47 4.65 -10.80
CA ASP A 169 5.14 3.23 -10.82
C ASP A 169 5.61 2.50 -9.55
N GLU A 170 6.77 2.87 -9.00
CA GLU A 170 7.32 2.27 -7.77
C GLU A 170 6.54 2.74 -6.53
N GLU A 171 6.18 4.02 -6.48
CA GLU A 171 5.39 4.58 -5.38
C GLU A 171 3.94 4.04 -5.41
N THR A 172 3.39 3.82 -6.60
CA THR A 172 2.09 3.14 -6.77
C THR A 172 2.17 1.69 -6.33
N LEU A 173 3.27 0.99 -6.64
CA LEU A 173 3.51 -0.36 -6.08
C LEU A 173 3.60 -0.31 -4.55
N ALA A 174 4.25 0.70 -3.97
CA ALA A 174 4.34 0.85 -2.52
C ALA A 174 2.95 0.99 -1.88
N VAL A 175 2.07 1.80 -2.47
CA VAL A 175 0.68 1.94 -1.98
C VAL A 175 -0.10 0.64 -2.13
N ILE A 176 -0.03 -0.02 -3.28
CA ILE A 176 -0.72 -1.32 -3.46
C ILE A 176 -0.17 -2.36 -2.47
N ALA A 177 1.13 -2.40 -2.25
CA ALA A 177 1.77 -3.30 -1.30
C ALA A 177 1.39 -2.99 0.15
N HIS A 178 1.23 -1.71 0.49
CA HIS A 178 0.70 -1.29 1.78
C HIS A 178 -0.72 -1.84 2.00
N GLU A 179 -1.60 -1.69 1.01
CA GLU A 179 -2.97 -2.21 1.05
C GLU A 179 -3.02 -3.75 1.15
N VAL A 180 -2.17 -4.45 0.40
CA VAL A 180 -2.00 -5.91 0.55
C VAL A 180 -1.47 -6.26 1.95
N GLY A 181 -0.64 -5.41 2.54
CA GLY A 181 -0.16 -5.53 3.93
C GLY A 181 -1.28 -5.59 4.95
N HIS A 182 -2.37 -4.83 4.76
CA HIS A 182 -3.56 -4.93 5.61
C HIS A 182 -4.26 -6.28 5.50
N ILE A 183 -4.27 -6.90 4.32
CA ILE A 183 -4.83 -8.23 4.11
C ILE A 183 -3.95 -9.27 4.80
N HIS A 184 -2.64 -9.24 4.54
CA HIS A 184 -1.66 -10.17 5.12
C HIS A 184 -1.67 -10.13 6.67
N ALA A 185 -1.79 -8.93 7.23
CA ALA A 185 -1.82 -8.72 8.67
C ALA A 185 -3.20 -8.98 9.32
N GLU A 186 -4.22 -9.35 8.54
CA GLU A 186 -5.61 -9.55 8.98
C GLU A 186 -6.24 -8.29 9.62
N HIS A 187 -5.85 -7.11 9.13
CA HIS A 187 -6.34 -5.81 9.63
C HIS A 187 -7.75 -5.46 9.10
N VAL A 188 -8.20 -6.10 8.02
CA VAL A 188 -9.37 -5.68 7.25
C VAL A 188 -10.67 -5.64 8.07
N LEU A 189 -10.88 -6.60 8.98
CA LEU A 189 -12.07 -6.64 9.85
C LEU A 189 -12.17 -5.37 10.73
N TYR A 190 -11.11 -5.07 11.46
CA TYR A 190 -11.09 -3.94 12.40
C TYR A 190 -11.04 -2.60 11.66
N LEU A 191 -10.37 -2.52 10.51
CA LEU A 191 -10.35 -1.30 9.69
C LEU A 191 -11.72 -1.00 9.08
N THR A 192 -12.40 -2.02 8.55
CA THR A 192 -13.76 -1.86 8.01
C THR A 192 -14.71 -1.39 9.11
N ALA A 193 -14.60 -1.96 10.30
CA ALA A 193 -15.36 -1.49 11.46
C ALA A 193 -15.03 -0.05 11.85
N ALA A 194 -13.73 0.33 11.92
CA ALA A 194 -13.31 1.68 12.27
C ALA A 194 -13.89 2.73 11.31
N ARG A 195 -13.84 2.47 10.00
CA ARG A 195 -14.38 3.36 8.97
C ARG A 195 -15.90 3.47 9.00
N LEU A 196 -16.60 2.35 9.24
CA LEU A 196 -18.05 2.39 9.43
C LEU A 196 -18.41 3.21 10.66
N MET A 197 -17.67 3.09 11.75
CA MET A 197 -17.89 3.91 12.95
C MET A 197 -17.67 5.39 12.68
N GLU A 198 -16.62 5.76 11.93
CA GLU A 198 -16.38 7.14 11.51
C GLU A 198 -17.51 7.68 10.61
N ALA A 199 -17.96 6.89 9.63
CA ALA A 199 -19.09 7.26 8.78
C ALA A 199 -20.39 7.45 9.59
N LEU A 200 -20.69 6.52 10.50
CA LEU A 200 -21.89 6.53 11.33
C LEU A 200 -21.86 7.63 12.40
N ALA A 201 -20.70 7.97 12.95
CA ALA A 201 -20.55 9.06 13.90
C ALA A 201 -20.96 10.42 13.30
N ASN A 202 -20.78 10.58 11.99
CA ASN A 202 -21.14 11.80 11.26
C ASN A 202 -22.59 11.82 10.75
N LEU A 203 -23.36 10.74 10.92
CA LEU A 203 -24.75 10.62 10.48
C LEU A 203 -25.70 10.76 11.67
N SER A 204 -26.45 11.88 11.72
CA SER A 204 -27.54 12.10 12.68
C SER A 204 -28.66 11.04 12.62
N VAL A 205 -28.72 10.28 11.52
CA VAL A 205 -29.63 9.15 11.29
C VAL A 205 -29.09 7.79 11.75
N ALA A 206 -27.88 7.69 12.30
CA ALA A 206 -27.31 6.42 12.76
C ALA A 206 -28.19 5.69 13.80
N ARG A 207 -29.05 6.43 14.52
CA ARG A 207 -30.06 5.88 15.44
C ARG A 207 -31.18 5.10 14.74
N LEU A 208 -31.39 5.33 13.45
CA LEU A 208 -32.46 4.74 12.62
C LEU A 208 -32.00 3.47 11.86
N ILE A 209 -30.70 3.16 11.89
CA ILE A 209 -30.15 1.99 11.21
C ILE A 209 -30.49 0.72 12.01
N PRO A 210 -30.97 -0.36 11.37
CA PRO A 210 -31.14 -1.66 12.03
C PRO A 210 -29.85 -2.07 12.76
N GLY A 211 -29.94 -2.43 14.04
CA GLY A 211 -28.77 -2.74 14.86
C GLY A 211 -28.10 -1.54 15.54
N SER A 212 -28.78 -0.39 15.64
CA SER A 212 -28.28 0.81 16.33
C SER A 212 -27.88 0.58 17.80
N GLU A 213 -28.39 -0.45 18.47
CA GLU A 213 -27.94 -0.86 19.81
C GLU A 213 -26.46 -1.33 19.82
N ILE A 214 -26.00 -2.01 18.76
CA ILE A 214 -24.58 -2.39 18.61
C ILE A 214 -23.73 -1.12 18.45
N VAL A 215 -24.20 -0.18 17.63
CA VAL A 215 -23.51 1.11 17.40
C VAL A 215 -23.43 1.92 18.70
N LYS A 216 -24.52 2.00 19.47
CA LYS A 216 -24.56 2.65 20.79
C LYS A 216 -23.57 2.01 21.76
N PHE A 217 -23.53 0.68 21.86
CA PHE A 217 -22.56 -0.03 22.70
C PHE A 217 -21.12 0.34 22.33
N ILE A 218 -20.76 0.26 21.05
CA ILE A 218 -19.40 0.57 20.56
C ILE A 218 -19.00 2.02 20.90
N ILE A 219 -19.92 2.98 20.75
CA ILE A 219 -19.66 4.38 21.12
C ILE A 219 -19.50 4.51 22.64
N SER A 220 -20.46 3.99 23.42
CA SER A 220 -20.47 4.13 24.89
C SER A 220 -19.28 3.45 25.57
N ALA A 221 -18.77 2.37 25.00
CA ALA A 221 -17.63 1.62 25.52
C ALA A 221 -16.26 2.20 25.07
N GLY A 222 -16.25 3.30 24.32
CA GLY A 222 -15.03 3.90 23.79
C GLY A 222 -14.32 3.08 22.71
N ILE A 223 -14.96 2.03 22.20
CA ILE A 223 -14.40 1.09 21.21
C ILE A 223 -14.09 1.81 19.90
N GLY A 224 -14.93 2.75 19.46
CA GLY A 224 -14.68 3.52 18.24
C GLY A 224 -13.34 4.30 18.29
N GLY A 225 -13.06 4.97 19.42
CA GLY A 225 -11.79 5.66 19.62
C GLY A 225 -10.60 4.70 19.68
N ALA A 226 -10.76 3.56 20.35
CA ALA A 226 -9.73 2.53 20.42
C ALA A 226 -9.43 1.90 19.05
N LEU A 227 -10.46 1.68 18.22
CA LEU A 227 -10.32 1.19 16.83
C LEU A 227 -9.54 2.19 15.97
N LEU A 228 -9.87 3.48 16.04
CA LEU A 228 -9.15 4.52 15.29
C LEU A 228 -7.70 4.66 15.78
N ALA A 229 -7.48 4.57 17.09
CA ALA A 229 -6.14 4.60 17.66
C ALA A 229 -5.28 3.41 17.21
N TRP A 230 -5.87 2.20 17.18
CA TRP A 230 -5.21 1.03 16.63
C TRP A 230 -4.98 1.14 15.12
N ALA A 231 -5.96 1.60 14.35
CA ALA A 231 -5.87 1.73 12.90
C ALA A 231 -4.65 2.56 12.50
N ARG A 232 -4.40 3.68 13.18
CA ARG A 232 -3.18 4.48 12.99
C ARG A 232 -1.88 3.73 13.28
N ARG A 233 -1.86 2.78 14.22
CA ARG A 233 -0.68 1.94 14.48
C ARG A 233 -0.51 0.85 13.44
N ALA A 234 -1.62 0.29 12.94
CA ALA A 234 -1.64 -0.70 11.87
C ALA A 234 -0.99 -0.19 10.57
N GLU A 235 -1.09 1.13 10.29
CA GLU A 235 -0.40 1.79 9.17
C GLU A 235 1.12 1.54 9.19
N LEU A 236 1.75 1.58 10.37
CA LEU A 236 3.20 1.41 10.51
C LEU A 236 3.63 -0.01 10.11
N SER A 237 2.81 -1.01 10.43
CA SER A 237 3.04 -2.39 9.98
C SER A 237 2.91 -2.51 8.46
N CYS A 238 1.95 -1.81 7.87
CA CYS A 238 1.69 -1.88 6.44
C CYS A 238 2.73 -1.10 5.62
N ASP A 239 3.35 -0.07 6.20
CA ASP A 239 4.56 0.55 5.63
C ASP A 239 5.75 -0.42 5.59
N ARG A 240 5.91 -1.23 6.63
CA ARG A 240 6.94 -2.29 6.64
C ARG A 240 6.64 -3.36 5.59
N ALA A 241 5.37 -3.77 5.43
CA ALA A 241 4.96 -4.67 4.35
C ALA A 241 5.25 -4.06 2.97
N ALA A 242 4.93 -2.79 2.77
CA ALA A 242 5.23 -2.07 1.54
C ALA A 242 6.74 -2.06 1.26
N LEU A 243 7.57 -1.78 2.27
CA LEU A 243 9.03 -1.81 2.14
C LEU A 243 9.56 -3.19 1.75
N LEU A 244 9.01 -4.28 2.30
CA LEU A 244 9.39 -5.64 1.89
C LEU A 244 9.07 -5.93 0.43
N VAL A 245 8.01 -5.32 -0.12
CA VAL A 245 7.66 -5.48 -1.53
C VAL A 245 8.49 -4.58 -2.44
N VAL A 246 8.69 -3.30 -2.12
CA VAL A 246 9.45 -2.40 -3.00
C VAL A 246 10.96 -2.54 -2.85
N GLN A 247 11.42 -2.98 -1.68
CA GLN A 247 12.82 -3.20 -1.31
C GLN A 247 13.75 -1.98 -1.43
N ASP A 248 13.19 -0.78 -1.50
CA ASP A 248 13.90 0.49 -1.42
C ASP A 248 13.19 1.41 -0.41
N PRO A 249 13.79 1.73 0.75
CA PRO A 249 13.18 2.63 1.73
C PRO A 249 12.94 4.03 1.18
N HIS A 250 13.69 4.45 0.17
CA HIS A 250 13.49 5.75 -0.43
C HIS A 250 12.21 5.84 -1.26
N VAL A 251 11.69 4.71 -1.78
CA VAL A 251 10.36 4.70 -2.40
C VAL A 251 9.29 5.05 -1.38
N ILE A 252 9.34 4.47 -0.17
CA ILE A 252 8.40 4.79 0.90
C ILE A 252 8.52 6.26 1.31
N GLY A 253 9.75 6.75 1.48
CA GLY A 253 10.01 8.15 1.81
C GLY A 253 9.47 9.12 0.74
N ARG A 254 9.73 8.87 -0.54
CA ARG A 254 9.22 9.70 -1.65
C ARG A 254 7.70 9.64 -1.77
N THR A 255 7.08 8.47 -1.54
CA THR A 255 5.62 8.37 -1.45
C THR A 255 5.08 9.29 -0.35
N MET A 256 5.61 9.21 0.88
CA MET A 256 5.15 10.07 1.99
C MET A 256 5.42 11.56 1.73
N MET A 257 6.55 11.90 1.11
CA MET A 257 6.87 13.26 0.68
C MET A 257 5.83 13.81 -0.29
N LYS A 258 5.40 13.00 -1.28
CA LYS A 258 4.35 13.39 -2.23
C LYS A 258 2.97 13.51 -1.58
N LEU A 259 2.65 12.64 -0.62
CA LEU A 259 1.41 12.73 0.14
C LEU A 259 1.36 14.00 1.01
N ALA A 260 2.49 14.41 1.60
CA ALA A 260 2.59 15.63 2.39
C ALA A 260 2.64 16.90 1.52
N GLY A 261 3.47 16.90 0.48
CA GLY A 261 3.76 18.05 -0.37
C GLY A 261 2.78 18.29 -1.52
N GLY A 262 1.96 17.29 -1.84
CA GLY A 262 1.00 17.36 -2.95
C GLY A 262 1.67 17.75 -4.27
N THR A 263 1.13 18.78 -4.93
CA THR A 263 1.62 19.26 -6.23
C THR A 263 2.99 19.94 -6.16
N PHE A 264 3.52 20.25 -4.96
CA PHE A 264 4.83 20.86 -4.77
C PHE A 264 5.96 19.83 -4.70
N ALA A 265 5.67 18.53 -4.77
CA ALA A 265 6.69 17.48 -4.58
C ALA A 265 7.92 17.60 -5.48
N SER A 266 7.80 18.16 -6.69
CA SER A 266 8.95 18.39 -7.58
C SER A 266 9.90 19.51 -7.12
N LYS A 267 9.51 20.30 -6.11
CA LYS A 267 10.29 21.38 -5.51
C LYS A 267 10.78 21.04 -4.10
N ILE A 268 10.47 19.85 -3.61
CA ILE A 268 10.88 19.41 -2.28
C ILE A 268 12.22 18.71 -2.40
N ASP A 269 13.17 19.14 -1.57
CA ASP A 269 14.42 18.41 -1.36
C ASP A 269 14.14 17.19 -0.48
N TYR A 270 14.45 16.02 -1.02
CA TYR A 270 14.14 14.77 -0.35
C TYR A 270 15.02 14.54 0.89
N ASP A 271 16.28 14.95 0.87
CA ASP A 271 17.19 14.77 2.00
C ASP A 271 16.79 15.68 3.15
N LEU A 272 16.39 16.93 2.87
CA LEU A 272 15.82 17.83 3.89
C LEU A 272 14.50 17.29 4.48
N PHE A 273 13.69 16.59 3.66
CA PHE A 273 12.49 15.92 4.17
C PHE A 273 12.83 14.75 5.10
N LEU A 274 13.91 14.02 4.85
CA LEU A 274 14.40 12.99 5.77
C LEU A 274 14.98 13.59 7.06
N GLU A 275 15.69 14.72 6.98
CA GLU A 275 16.15 15.46 8.16
C GLU A 275 14.97 15.91 9.02
N GLN A 276 13.90 16.42 8.41
CA GLN A 276 12.65 16.76 9.10
C GLN A 276 12.06 15.56 9.86
N ALA A 277 12.15 14.34 9.31
CA ALA A 277 11.67 13.14 9.99
C ALA A 277 12.51 12.78 11.21
N ARG A 278 13.83 12.96 11.13
CA ARG A 278 14.73 12.76 12.28
C ARG A 278 14.50 13.82 13.36
N GLU A 279 14.32 15.07 12.96
CA GLU A 279 14.01 16.16 13.88
C GLU A 279 12.67 15.94 14.59
N PHE A 280 11.63 15.54 13.85
CA PHE A 280 10.33 15.20 14.42
C PHE A 280 10.45 14.09 15.47
N GLN A 281 11.15 12.99 15.14
CA GLN A 281 11.35 11.88 16.07
C GLN A 281 12.08 12.32 17.34
N LYS A 282 13.18 13.08 17.18
CA LYS A 282 13.93 13.63 18.30
C LYS A 282 13.06 14.50 19.21
N ASN A 283 12.30 15.42 18.63
CA ASN A 283 11.41 16.30 19.38
C ASN A 283 10.30 15.51 20.08
N TYR A 284 9.73 14.50 19.43
CA TYR A 284 8.72 13.61 20.01
C TYR A 284 9.26 12.84 21.24
N ASP A 285 10.52 12.41 21.19
CA ASP A 285 11.14 11.64 22.27
C ASP A 285 11.61 12.54 23.44
N GLU A 286 12.18 13.72 23.14
CA GLU A 286 12.82 14.59 24.14
C GLU A 286 11.87 15.65 24.75
N LYS A 287 10.90 16.16 23.98
CA LYS A 287 10.06 17.30 24.39
C LYS A 287 8.65 16.86 24.74
N LYS A 288 8.32 16.90 26.04
CA LYS A 288 6.99 16.50 26.56
C LYS A 288 5.81 17.24 25.92
N LEU A 289 5.96 18.54 25.64
CA LEU A 289 4.90 19.35 25.05
C LEU A 289 4.66 18.99 23.58
N ASP A 290 5.73 18.82 22.80
CA ASP A 290 5.64 18.42 21.39
C ASP A 290 5.03 17.02 21.27
N LYS A 291 5.46 16.09 22.14
CA LYS A 291 4.85 14.76 22.25
C LYS A 291 3.34 14.81 22.52
N PHE A 292 2.93 15.62 23.51
CA PHE A 292 1.53 15.81 23.85
C PHE A 292 0.72 16.31 22.64
N TRP A 293 1.19 17.35 21.96
CA TRP A 293 0.49 17.89 20.79
C TRP A 293 0.50 16.93 19.61
N ALA A 294 1.61 16.25 19.34
CA ALA A 294 1.69 15.24 18.29
C ALA A 294 0.66 14.13 18.52
N ASP A 295 0.54 13.62 19.76
CA ASP A 295 -0.44 12.59 20.10
C ASP A 295 -1.89 13.09 19.94
N ILE A 296 -2.19 14.31 20.39
CA ILE A 296 -3.53 14.91 20.29
C ILE A 296 -3.94 15.16 18.84
N ILE A 297 -3.07 15.78 18.04
CA ILE A 297 -3.38 16.10 16.63
C ILE A 297 -3.50 14.80 15.83
N ASN A 298 -2.57 13.85 16.03
CA ASN A 298 -2.60 12.55 15.38
C ASN A 298 -3.89 11.77 15.69
N ALA A 299 -4.49 11.97 16.87
CA ALA A 299 -5.73 11.31 17.24
C ALA A 299 -6.93 11.68 16.35
N GLY A 300 -6.91 12.89 15.76
CA GLY A 300 -7.94 13.39 14.85
C GLY A 300 -7.72 13.03 13.37
N LEU A 301 -6.64 12.31 13.05
CA LEU A 301 -6.33 11.89 11.68
C LEU A 301 -6.74 10.44 11.42
N SER A 302 -7.07 10.15 10.16
CA SER A 302 -7.33 8.78 9.68
C SER A 302 -6.05 7.96 9.58
N HIS A 303 -4.92 8.60 9.23
CA HIS A 303 -3.60 7.99 9.13
C HIS A 303 -2.59 8.80 9.94
N PRO A 304 -1.48 8.22 10.42
CA PRO A 304 -0.41 8.98 11.06
C PRO A 304 0.16 10.05 10.13
N PHE A 305 0.82 11.04 10.73
CA PHE A 305 1.57 12.03 9.97
C PHE A 305 2.53 11.33 8.99
N PRO A 306 2.58 11.75 7.71
CA PRO A 306 3.52 11.18 6.75
C PRO A 306 4.96 11.19 7.27
N ILE A 307 5.36 12.25 7.98
CA ILE A 307 6.71 12.39 8.53
C ILE A 307 7.02 11.37 9.63
N TRP A 308 6.03 10.99 10.43
CA TRP A 308 6.18 9.96 11.45
C TRP A 308 6.32 8.58 10.79
N ARG A 309 5.54 8.30 9.74
CA ARG A 309 5.67 7.05 8.97
C ARG A 309 7.07 6.90 8.38
N VAL A 310 7.65 8.00 7.87
CA VAL A 310 9.04 8.03 7.42
C VAL A 310 10.02 7.75 8.56
N SER A 311 9.86 8.39 9.73
CA SER A 311 10.77 8.19 10.85
C SER A 311 10.80 6.73 11.33
N GLU A 312 9.64 6.05 11.39
CA GLU A 312 9.56 4.64 11.79
C GLU A 312 10.20 3.70 10.75
N ILE A 313 10.11 4.02 9.46
CA ILE A 313 10.78 3.25 8.40
C ILE A 313 12.29 3.43 8.45
N LEU A 314 12.77 4.67 8.59
CA LEU A 314 14.20 4.95 8.74
C LEU A 314 14.77 4.21 9.95
N LYS A 315 14.08 4.30 11.09
CA LYS A 315 14.46 3.58 12.31
C LYS A 315 14.54 2.07 12.08
N TRP A 316 13.54 1.47 11.43
CA TRP A 316 13.55 0.03 11.16
C TRP A 316 14.71 -0.43 10.25
N VAL A 317 15.13 0.43 9.32
CA VAL A 317 16.27 0.19 8.43
C VAL A 317 17.60 0.37 9.18
N GLU A 318 17.74 1.45 9.94
CA GLU A 318 18.96 1.84 10.64
C GLU A 318 19.27 0.93 11.83
N ASP A 319 18.25 0.48 12.55
CA ASP A 319 18.37 -0.50 13.64
C ASP A 319 18.75 -1.90 13.11
N GLY A 320 18.83 -2.10 11.80
CA GLY A 320 19.25 -3.36 11.16
C GLY A 320 18.16 -4.44 11.08
N GLN A 321 17.03 -4.25 11.76
CA GLN A 321 15.91 -5.21 11.80
C GLN A 321 15.37 -5.54 10.39
N TYR A 322 15.23 -4.53 9.52
CA TYR A 322 14.87 -4.75 8.12
C TYR A 322 15.90 -5.63 7.40
N LYS A 323 17.19 -5.33 7.57
CA LYS A 323 18.29 -6.07 6.94
C LYS A 323 18.33 -7.52 7.39
N ASP A 324 18.03 -7.80 8.66
CA ASP A 324 17.98 -9.16 9.19
C ASP A 324 16.81 -9.95 8.60
N LEU A 325 15.65 -9.32 8.44
CA LEU A 325 14.50 -9.93 7.76
C LEU A 325 14.80 -10.20 6.27
N MET A 326 15.50 -9.29 5.59
CA MET A 326 15.95 -9.48 4.21
C MET A 326 16.94 -10.64 4.03
N LYS A 327 17.56 -11.15 5.10
CA LYS A 327 18.48 -12.31 5.04
C LYS A 327 17.83 -13.66 5.37
N LYS A 328 16.64 -13.71 5.97
CA LYS A 328 15.96 -14.98 6.28
C LYS A 328 15.64 -15.76 4.99
N ASN A 329 15.96 -17.05 4.93
CA ASN A 329 15.65 -17.88 3.77
C ASN A 329 14.17 -18.22 3.72
#